data_AF-A0A0F8XEG6-F1
#
_entry.id   AF-A0A0F8XEG6-F1
#
_cell.length_a   1.000
_cell.length_b   1.000
_cell.length_c   1.000
_cell.angle_alpha   90.00
_cell.angle_beta   90.00
_cell.angle_gamma   90.00
#
_symmetry.space_group_name_H-M   'P 1'
#
loop_
_entity.id
_entity.type
_entity.pdbx_description
1 polymer ?
#
loop_
_entity_poly.entity_id
_entity_poly.type
_entity_poly.pdbx_seq_one_letter_code
_entity_poly.pdbx_strand_id
1 'polypeptide(L)'
;MVNFLLLLENVIEYDKKTIDRGLTPQEVYELCSCIRETFCISYSIRKDNNLYIYLQNFHNLISFIGKELRFLGPDERSQALLLYKALKIARENQYLTEKRITESTPGIYVTKFLNDLDFIGYMKSKIRGLYYKLIDREKPIKEQLVRPNLVEILEEINNNNLYLLAPHLENPNFSDLIKEMKNIKVLSLSKIKSIENKILYINYSKDRQCEKGSL
;
A
#
# COMPACT_ATOMS: atom_id res chain seq x y z
N MET A 1 8.28 -10.88 -6.35
CA MET A 1 7.47 -9.66 -6.32
C MET A 1 7.03 -9.33 -4.89
N VAL A 2 6.95 -8.07 -4.48
CA VAL A 2 6.40 -7.71 -3.14
C VAL A 2 5.22 -6.80 -3.34
N ASN A 3 4.11 -7.11 -2.69
CA ASN A 3 2.90 -6.31 -2.78
C ASN A 3 2.68 -5.63 -1.44
N PHE A 4 2.53 -4.31 -1.46
CA PHE A 4 2.14 -3.51 -0.30
C PHE A 4 0.72 -2.98 -0.51
N LEU A 5 -0.11 -3.05 0.52
CA LEU A 5 -1.45 -2.45 0.52
C LEU A 5 -1.56 -1.46 1.67
N LEU A 6 -1.77 -0.19 1.33
CA LEU A 6 -2.16 0.87 2.25
C LEU A 6 -3.69 0.95 2.28
N LEU A 7 -4.28 0.81 3.48
CA LEU A 7 -5.71 0.99 3.71
C LEU A 7 -5.93 2.38 4.31
N LEU A 8 -6.62 3.26 3.57
CA LEU A 8 -6.93 4.64 3.96
C LEU A 8 -8.44 4.87 3.84
N GLU A 9 -9.00 5.75 4.67
CA GLU A 9 -10.39 6.16 4.51
C GLU A 9 -10.54 7.08 3.30
N ASN A 10 -9.65 8.07 3.24
CA ASN A 10 -9.49 9.03 2.17
C ASN A 10 -8.05 9.58 2.21
N VAL A 11 -7.68 10.40 1.23
CA VAL A 11 -6.49 11.26 1.25
C VAL A 11 -6.93 12.71 1.22
N ILE A 12 -6.32 13.54 2.06
CA ILE A 12 -6.57 14.98 2.09
C ILE A 12 -6.50 15.61 0.68
N GLU A 13 -7.39 16.55 0.40
CA GLU A 13 -7.38 17.24 -0.88
C GLU A 13 -6.22 18.22 -0.99
N TYR A 14 -5.59 18.25 -2.16
CA TYR A 14 -4.53 19.18 -2.51
C TYR A 14 -4.56 19.41 -4.02
N ASP A 15 -3.98 20.51 -4.45
CA ASP A 15 -3.90 20.89 -5.85
C ASP A 15 -2.45 21.01 -6.32
N LYS A 16 -2.29 21.17 -7.64
CA LYS A 16 -0.97 21.35 -8.25
C LYS A 16 -0.23 22.58 -7.73
N LYS A 17 -0.92 23.69 -7.44
CA LYS A 17 -0.29 24.93 -6.97
C LYS A 17 0.34 24.74 -5.59
N THR A 18 -0.32 23.98 -4.72
CA THR A 18 0.18 23.61 -3.40
C THR A 18 1.47 22.79 -3.50
N ILE A 19 1.54 21.84 -4.46
CA ILE A 19 2.77 21.09 -4.76
C ILE A 19 3.87 22.01 -5.31
N ASP A 20 3.51 22.91 -6.23
CA ASP A 20 4.43 23.89 -6.83
C ASP A 20 5.05 24.86 -5.81
N ARG A 21 4.35 25.12 -4.70
CA ARG A 21 4.82 25.98 -3.62
C ARG A 21 5.52 25.24 -2.48
N GLY A 22 5.63 23.90 -2.56
CA GLY A 22 6.18 23.09 -1.46
C GLY A 22 5.29 23.04 -0.22
N LEU A 23 4.00 23.36 -0.35
CA LEU A 23 3.02 23.39 0.73
C LEU A 23 2.17 22.12 0.79
N THR A 24 2.65 21.02 0.22
CA THR A 24 1.96 19.73 0.18
C THR A 24 1.61 19.27 1.61
N PRO A 25 0.40 18.74 1.85
CA PRO A 25 0.03 18.26 3.19
C PRO A 25 0.96 17.15 3.69
N GLN A 26 1.18 17.11 5.01
CA GLN A 26 2.06 16.12 5.66
C GLN A 26 1.67 14.67 5.33
N GLU A 27 0.38 14.34 5.36
CA GLU A 27 -0.13 13.01 4.99
C GLU A 27 0.27 12.62 3.55
N VAL A 28 0.26 13.57 2.62
CA VAL A 28 0.66 13.34 1.24
C VAL A 28 2.18 13.11 1.14
N TYR A 29 3.00 13.80 1.95
CA TYR A 29 4.43 13.52 2.05
C TYR A 29 4.73 12.13 2.61
N GLU A 30 3.94 11.65 3.57
CA GLU A 30 4.05 10.29 4.12
C GLU A 30 3.72 9.24 3.04
N LEU A 31 2.68 9.48 2.23
CA LEU A 31 2.36 8.62 1.09
C LEU A 31 3.45 8.64 0.01
N CYS A 32 4.02 9.83 -0.29
CA CYS A 32 5.17 9.94 -1.19
C CYS A 32 6.36 9.15 -0.65
N SER A 33 6.63 9.23 0.65
CA SER A 33 7.67 8.42 1.30
C SER A 33 7.38 6.92 1.17
N CYS A 34 6.13 6.47 1.35
CA CYS A 34 5.76 5.08 1.11
C CYS A 34 5.98 4.65 -0.36
N ILE A 35 5.63 5.50 -1.33
CA ILE A 35 5.90 5.27 -2.76
C ILE A 35 7.42 5.15 -2.98
N ARG A 36 8.20 6.08 -2.44
CA ARG A 36 9.67 6.10 -2.55
C ARG A 36 10.28 4.82 -1.98
N GLU A 37 9.96 4.45 -0.74
CA GLU A 37 10.50 3.24 -0.10
C GLU A 37 10.01 1.94 -0.74
N THR A 38 8.87 1.97 -1.45
CA THR A 38 8.39 0.80 -2.22
C THR A 38 9.20 0.59 -3.49
N PHE A 39 9.57 1.65 -4.21
CA PHE A 39 10.08 1.55 -5.57
C PHE A 39 11.51 2.03 -5.76
N CYS A 40 11.93 3.12 -5.14
CA CYS A 40 13.19 3.77 -5.48
C CYS A 40 14.39 3.03 -4.87
N ILE A 41 15.41 2.80 -5.69
CA ILE A 41 16.76 2.40 -5.26
C ILE A 41 17.78 3.31 -5.97
N SER A 42 19.05 3.28 -5.55
CA SER A 42 20.04 4.31 -5.94
C SER A 42 20.15 4.60 -7.45
N TYR A 43 20.02 3.56 -8.29
CA TYR A 43 20.21 3.69 -9.74
C TYR A 43 19.03 3.19 -10.58
N SER A 44 17.93 2.77 -9.96
CA SER A 44 16.78 2.21 -10.68
C SER A 44 15.54 2.17 -9.79
N ILE A 45 14.49 1.49 -10.26
CA ILE A 45 13.31 1.19 -9.46
C ILE A 45 13.07 -0.31 -9.36
N ARG A 46 12.50 -0.76 -8.23
CA ARG A 46 12.09 -2.14 -7.97
C ARG A 46 10.91 -2.51 -8.87
N LYS A 47 11.21 -3.10 -10.03
CA LYS A 47 10.21 -3.57 -11.00
C LYS A 47 9.32 -4.70 -10.48
N ASP A 48 9.82 -5.45 -9.50
CA ASP A 48 9.09 -6.55 -8.87
C ASP A 48 8.27 -6.09 -7.65
N ASN A 49 8.16 -4.80 -7.37
CA ASN A 49 7.29 -4.34 -6.30
C ASN A 49 5.99 -3.78 -6.87
N ASN A 50 4.91 -3.87 -6.10
CA ASN A 50 3.65 -3.19 -6.37
C ASN A 50 3.17 -2.51 -5.10
N LEU A 51 2.58 -1.32 -5.26
CA LEU A 51 1.95 -0.58 -4.18
C LEU A 51 0.48 -0.38 -4.52
N TYR A 52 -0.38 -0.72 -3.58
CA TYR A 52 -1.82 -0.55 -3.66
C TYR A 52 -2.25 0.41 -2.57
N ILE A 53 -3.03 1.44 -2.92
CA ILE A 53 -3.62 2.39 -1.97
C ILE A 53 -5.12 2.30 -2.12
N TYR A 54 -5.80 1.73 -1.13
CA TYR A 54 -7.26 1.63 -1.11
C TYR A 54 -7.86 2.79 -0.33
N LEU A 55 -8.80 3.50 -0.96
CA LEU A 55 -9.58 4.60 -0.40
C LEU A 55 -10.99 4.10 -0.10
N GLN A 56 -11.27 3.80 1.17
CA GLN A 56 -12.50 3.12 1.58
C GLN A 56 -13.76 3.96 1.32
N ASN A 57 -13.73 5.27 1.58
CA ASN A 57 -14.91 6.13 1.44
C ASN A 57 -15.45 6.19 0.01
N PHE A 58 -14.59 5.93 -0.98
CA PHE A 58 -14.96 5.95 -2.40
C PHE A 58 -14.91 4.58 -3.06
N HIS A 59 -14.52 3.53 -2.34
CA HIS A 59 -14.20 2.21 -2.86
C HIS A 59 -13.29 2.26 -4.11
N ASN A 60 -12.21 3.05 -4.02
CA ASN A 60 -11.23 3.21 -5.11
C ASN A 60 -9.88 2.61 -4.71
N LEU A 61 -9.20 1.95 -5.64
CA LEU A 61 -7.84 1.44 -5.49
C LEU A 61 -6.91 2.13 -6.48
N ILE A 62 -5.88 2.79 -5.97
CA ILE A 62 -4.77 3.29 -6.78
C ILE A 62 -3.67 2.22 -6.76
N SER A 63 -3.35 1.67 -7.93
CA SER A 63 -2.37 0.60 -8.10
C SER A 63 -1.14 1.12 -8.85
N PHE A 64 0.01 1.11 -8.20
CA PHE A 64 1.31 1.37 -8.80
C PHE A 64 1.97 0.02 -9.12
N ILE A 65 2.14 -0.29 -10.40
CA ILE A 65 2.64 -1.58 -10.91
C ILE A 65 4.09 -1.45 -11.34
N GLY A 66 5.02 -1.96 -10.53
CA GLY A 66 6.46 -1.69 -10.67
C GLY A 66 7.02 -1.92 -12.07
N LYS A 67 6.68 -3.06 -12.68
CA LYS A 67 7.11 -3.43 -14.04
C LYS A 67 6.69 -2.41 -15.11
N GLU A 68 5.53 -1.79 -14.95
CA GLU A 68 4.91 -0.87 -15.90
C GLU A 68 5.24 0.60 -15.59
N LEU A 69 5.58 0.94 -14.34
CA LEU A 69 5.86 2.31 -13.90
C LEU A 69 6.88 3.04 -14.78
N ARG A 70 6.54 4.29 -15.11
CA ARG A 70 7.40 5.28 -15.76
C ARG A 70 7.29 6.63 -15.03
N PHE A 71 8.27 7.50 -15.25
CA PHE A 71 8.33 8.87 -14.73
C PHE A 71 8.35 9.03 -13.20
N LEU A 72 8.46 7.92 -12.45
CA LEU A 72 8.65 7.95 -11.01
C LEU A 72 10.09 8.36 -10.70
N GLY A 73 10.26 9.59 -10.20
CA GLY A 73 11.52 10.08 -9.64
C GLY A 73 11.60 9.85 -8.13
N PRO A 74 12.79 9.93 -7.54
CA PRO A 74 12.97 9.86 -6.09
C PRO A 74 12.51 11.13 -5.36
N ASP A 75 12.32 12.24 -6.10
CA ASP A 75 11.88 13.51 -5.55
C ASP A 75 10.39 13.49 -5.18
N GLU A 76 10.06 14.11 -4.05
CA GLU A 76 8.70 14.12 -3.50
C GLU A 76 7.72 14.87 -4.40
N ARG A 77 8.20 15.88 -5.11
CA ARG A 77 7.39 16.69 -6.03
C ARG A 77 6.84 15.84 -7.17
N SER A 78 7.68 15.04 -7.84
CA SER A 78 7.24 14.17 -8.94
C SER A 78 6.28 13.09 -8.45
N GLN A 79 6.53 12.51 -7.27
CA GLN A 79 5.66 11.53 -6.63
C GLN A 79 4.28 12.12 -6.30
N ALA A 80 4.25 13.31 -5.69
CA ALA A 80 3.03 14.03 -5.37
C ALA A 80 2.22 14.37 -6.64
N LEU A 81 2.88 14.73 -7.75
CA LEU A 81 2.20 14.98 -9.02
C LEU A 81 1.57 13.71 -9.63
N LEU A 82 2.25 12.56 -9.55
CA LEU A 82 1.71 11.29 -10.01
C LEU A 82 0.51 10.85 -9.15
N LEU A 83 0.65 10.96 -7.83
CA LEU A 83 -0.43 10.65 -6.88
C LEU A 83 -1.63 11.60 -7.08
N TYR A 84 -1.39 12.90 -7.28
CA TYR A 84 -2.43 13.89 -7.55
C TYR A 84 -3.27 13.52 -8.78
N LYS A 85 -2.62 13.13 -9.89
CA LYS A 85 -3.32 12.70 -11.11
C LYS A 85 -4.21 11.49 -10.86
N ALA A 86 -3.71 10.49 -10.14
CA ALA A 86 -4.49 9.30 -9.80
C ALA A 86 -5.66 9.63 -8.85
N LEU A 87 -5.44 10.47 -7.83
CA LEU A 87 -6.50 10.91 -6.91
C LEU A 87 -7.59 11.72 -7.63
N LYS A 88 -7.21 12.55 -8.61
CA LYS A 88 -8.18 13.28 -9.44
C LYS A 88 -9.14 12.31 -10.14
N ILE A 89 -8.61 11.26 -10.78
CA ILE A 89 -9.43 10.22 -11.42
C ILE A 89 -10.27 9.46 -10.39
N ALA A 90 -9.72 9.14 -9.22
CA ALA A 90 -10.47 8.45 -8.17
C ALA A 90 -11.69 9.27 -7.70
N ARG A 91 -11.54 10.59 -7.58
CA ARG A 91 -12.64 11.52 -7.28
C ARG A 91 -13.63 11.62 -8.42
N GLU A 92 -13.18 11.68 -9.67
CA GLU A 92 -14.09 11.66 -10.83
C GLU A 92 -14.89 10.35 -10.89
N ASN A 93 -14.26 9.23 -10.54
CA ASN A 93 -14.89 7.91 -10.52
C ASN A 93 -15.80 7.65 -9.31
N GLN A 94 -15.81 8.52 -8.29
CA GLN A 94 -16.57 8.27 -7.05
C GLN A 94 -18.09 8.18 -7.29
N TYR A 95 -18.58 8.84 -8.34
CA TYR A 95 -20.00 8.87 -8.72
C TYR A 95 -20.40 7.72 -9.67
N LEU A 96 -19.45 6.89 -10.11
CA LEU A 96 -19.75 5.75 -10.96
C LEU A 96 -20.41 4.64 -10.16
N THR A 97 -21.47 4.07 -10.73
CA THR A 97 -22.23 2.95 -10.16
C THR A 97 -21.75 1.60 -10.67
N GLU A 98 -20.62 1.57 -11.38
CA GLU A 98 -20.06 0.37 -12.00
C GLU A 98 -18.56 0.27 -11.73
N LYS A 99 -18.05 -0.95 -11.82
CA LYS A 99 -16.62 -1.22 -11.70
C LYS A 99 -15.90 -0.67 -12.93
N ARG A 100 -14.88 0.18 -12.70
CA ARG A 100 -14.12 0.80 -13.78
C ARG A 100 -12.63 0.82 -13.46
N ILE A 101 -11.81 0.40 -14.41
CA ILE A 101 -10.35 0.52 -14.35
C ILE A 101 -9.92 1.61 -15.32
N THR A 102 -9.17 2.59 -14.84
CA THR A 102 -8.66 3.72 -15.63
C THR A 102 -7.17 3.87 -15.40
N GLU A 103 -6.37 3.94 -16.46
CA GLU A 103 -4.96 4.28 -16.34
C GLU A 103 -4.81 5.80 -16.11
N SER A 104 -4.09 6.18 -15.06
CA SER A 104 -3.77 7.59 -14.75
C SER A 104 -2.53 8.05 -15.49
N THR A 105 -1.46 7.27 -15.37
CA THR A 105 -0.16 7.42 -16.03
C THR A 105 0.46 6.02 -16.16
N PRO A 106 1.50 5.82 -16.99
CA PRO A 106 2.01 4.47 -17.23
C PRO A 106 2.40 3.71 -15.96
N GLY A 107 1.72 2.59 -15.73
CA GLY A 107 1.88 1.75 -14.54
C GLY A 107 1.16 2.26 -13.28
N ILE A 108 0.31 3.28 -13.38
CA ILE A 108 -0.55 3.76 -12.30
C ILE A 108 -2.02 3.67 -12.74
N TYR A 109 -2.77 2.79 -12.09
CA TYR A 109 -4.17 2.53 -12.39
C TYR A 109 -5.08 2.92 -11.24
N VAL A 110 -6.26 3.41 -11.56
CA VAL A 110 -7.34 3.69 -10.61
C VAL A 110 -8.48 2.72 -10.90
N THR A 111 -8.83 1.90 -9.92
CA THR A 111 -9.94 0.96 -10.02
C THR A 111 -11.05 1.37 -9.06
N LYS A 112 -12.22 1.71 -9.59
CA LYS A 112 -13.46 1.89 -8.85
C LYS A 112 -14.12 0.53 -8.64
N PHE A 113 -14.52 0.23 -7.41
CA PHE A 113 -15.31 -0.95 -7.03
C PHE A 113 -16.73 -0.57 -6.63
N LEU A 114 -17.62 -1.56 -6.69
CA LEU A 114 -18.99 -1.41 -6.21
C LEU A 114 -19.06 -1.27 -4.70
N ASN A 115 -18.23 -2.02 -3.97
CA ASN A 115 -18.14 -2.05 -2.52
C ASN A 115 -16.84 -2.74 -2.07
N ASP A 116 -16.62 -2.81 -0.75
CA ASP A 116 -15.44 -3.44 -0.15
C ASP A 116 -15.31 -4.94 -0.49
N LEU A 117 -16.41 -5.67 -0.67
CA LEU A 117 -16.37 -7.09 -1.03
C LEU A 117 -15.87 -7.32 -2.47
N ASP A 118 -16.28 -6.48 -3.42
CA ASP A 118 -15.76 -6.50 -4.80
C ASP A 118 -14.25 -6.19 -4.82
N PHE A 119 -13.81 -5.23 -4.00
CA PHE A 119 -12.38 -4.97 -3.79
C PHE A 119 -11.64 -6.19 -3.22
N ILE A 120 -12.16 -6.82 -2.15
CA ILE A 120 -11.55 -8.02 -1.55
C ILE A 120 -11.47 -9.15 -2.57
N GLY A 121 -12.54 -9.39 -3.35
CA GLY A 121 -12.57 -10.39 -4.40
C GLY A 121 -11.52 -10.14 -5.48
N TYR A 122 -11.34 -8.87 -5.88
CA TYR A 122 -10.28 -8.46 -6.79
C TYR A 122 -8.88 -8.74 -6.22
N MET A 123 -8.61 -8.34 -4.97
CA MET A 123 -7.31 -8.59 -4.34
C MET A 123 -7.00 -10.09 -4.20
N LYS A 124 -8.00 -10.90 -3.82
CA LYS A 124 -7.88 -12.37 -3.77
C LYS A 124 -7.54 -12.98 -5.12
N SER A 125 -8.07 -12.43 -6.21
CA SER A 125 -7.74 -12.90 -7.57
C SER A 125 -6.32 -12.52 -8.01
N LYS A 126 -5.80 -11.40 -7.51
CA LYS A 126 -4.46 -10.86 -7.86
C LYS A 126 -3.34 -11.44 -7.00
N ILE A 127 -3.58 -11.64 -5.71
CA ILE A 127 -2.57 -12.05 -4.74
C ILE A 127 -2.74 -13.54 -4.42
N ARG A 128 -1.76 -14.33 -4.85
CA ARG A 128 -1.72 -15.79 -4.63
C ARG A 128 -0.96 -16.20 -3.36
N GLY A 129 -0.20 -15.30 -2.75
CA GLY A 129 0.60 -15.57 -1.56
C GLY A 129 -0.16 -15.32 -0.25
N LEU A 130 0.59 -15.22 0.84
CA LEU A 130 0.07 -14.97 2.17
C LEU A 130 -0.19 -13.47 2.40
N TYR A 131 -1.13 -13.18 3.29
CA TYR A 131 -1.50 -11.84 3.70
C TYR A 131 -0.87 -11.57 5.06
N TYR A 132 -0.16 -10.46 5.21
CA TYR A 132 0.50 -10.07 6.46
C TYR A 132 -0.04 -8.74 6.95
N LYS A 133 -0.72 -8.73 8.10
CA LYS A 133 -1.09 -7.48 8.78
C LYS A 133 0.09 -6.99 9.61
N LEU A 134 0.57 -5.78 9.34
CA LEU A 134 1.60 -5.14 10.16
C LEU A 134 0.97 -4.48 11.38
N ILE A 135 1.54 -4.71 12.57
CA ILE A 135 1.06 -4.13 13.84
C ILE A 135 2.18 -3.44 14.64
N ASP A 136 1.79 -2.39 15.36
CA ASP A 136 2.61 -1.66 16.32
C ASP A 136 2.27 -2.14 17.75
N ARG A 137 3.19 -2.88 18.39
CA ARG A 137 2.97 -3.49 19.74
C ARG A 137 2.86 -2.48 20.89
N GLU A 138 2.88 -1.16 20.65
CA GLU A 138 2.73 -0.19 21.75
C GLU A 138 1.27 0.01 22.20
N LYS A 139 0.26 -0.42 21.42
CA LYS A 139 -1.15 -0.37 21.86
C LYS A 139 -1.59 -1.70 22.51
N PRO A 140 -2.17 -1.66 23.71
CA PRO A 140 -2.61 -2.88 24.40
C PRO A 140 -3.73 -3.55 23.60
N ILE A 141 -3.55 -4.84 23.35
CA ILE A 141 -4.53 -5.71 22.68
C ILE A 141 -5.74 -5.88 23.60
N LYS A 142 -6.64 -4.91 23.62
CA LYS A 142 -8.03 -5.13 24.03
C LYS A 142 -8.81 -5.50 22.78
N GLU A 143 -8.54 -6.70 22.27
CA GLU A 143 -9.51 -7.54 21.57
C GLU A 143 -8.79 -8.79 21.07
N GLN A 144 -9.07 -9.88 21.79
CA GLN A 144 -8.77 -11.24 21.40
C GLN A 144 -9.56 -11.58 20.14
N LEU A 145 -8.97 -11.35 18.97
CA LEU A 145 -9.34 -12.07 17.76
C LEU A 145 -8.30 -13.17 17.56
N VAL A 146 -8.70 -14.39 17.94
CA VAL A 146 -8.22 -15.70 17.47
C VAL A 146 -6.80 -15.63 16.90
N ARG A 147 -5.79 -15.84 17.75
CA ARG A 147 -4.35 -15.77 17.43
C ARG A 147 -4.03 -16.26 16.02
N PRO A 148 -3.88 -15.37 15.01
CA PRO A 148 -3.21 -15.75 13.80
C PRO A 148 -1.74 -15.83 14.19
N ASN A 149 -1.08 -16.98 13.97
CA ASN A 149 0.32 -17.24 14.33
C ASN A 149 1.15 -15.97 14.27
N LEU A 150 1.48 -15.41 15.44
CA LEU A 150 2.31 -14.22 15.55
C LEU A 150 3.69 -14.61 15.04
N VAL A 151 4.05 -14.07 13.89
CA VAL A 151 5.35 -14.31 13.30
C VAL A 151 6.23 -13.14 13.71
N GLU A 152 7.23 -13.40 14.56
CA GLU A 152 8.22 -12.39 14.97
C GLU A 152 9.37 -12.25 13.96
N ILE A 153 9.54 -13.25 13.09
CA ILE A 153 10.62 -13.32 12.11
C ILE A 153 10.01 -13.57 10.74
N LEU A 154 10.29 -12.70 9.77
CA LEU A 154 9.99 -12.92 8.35
C LEU A 154 10.81 -14.12 7.83
N GLU A 155 10.39 -15.35 8.11
CA GLU A 155 11.14 -16.55 7.73
C GLU A 155 11.23 -16.71 6.21
N GLU A 156 10.17 -16.35 5.46
CA GLU A 156 10.17 -16.31 4.00
C GLU A 156 9.35 -15.12 3.47
N ILE A 157 10.00 -14.16 2.81
CA ILE A 157 9.34 -13.12 2.02
C ILE A 157 9.11 -13.70 0.63
N ASN A 158 7.98 -14.39 0.47
CA ASN A 158 7.61 -14.95 -0.82
C ASN A 158 7.21 -13.84 -1.79
N ASN A 159 7.58 -14.04 -3.04
CA ASN A 159 7.33 -13.21 -4.19
C ASN A 159 5.84 -12.93 -4.52
N ASN A 160 4.89 -13.51 -3.79
CA ASN A 160 3.45 -13.34 -3.99
C ASN A 160 2.71 -12.82 -2.75
N ASN A 161 3.43 -12.51 -1.67
CA ASN A 161 2.83 -12.04 -0.43
C ASN A 161 2.27 -10.61 -0.56
N LEU A 162 1.26 -10.31 0.25
CA LEU A 162 0.71 -8.97 0.45
C LEU A 162 0.96 -8.51 1.89
N TYR A 163 1.58 -7.34 2.04
CA TYR A 163 1.81 -6.69 3.32
C TYR A 163 0.80 -5.56 3.49
N LEU A 164 -0.09 -5.69 4.45
CA LEU A 164 -1.17 -4.76 4.76
C LEU A 164 -0.70 -3.77 5.82
N LEU A 165 -0.72 -2.50 5.47
CA LEU A 165 -0.43 -1.38 6.34
C LEU A 165 -1.68 -0.51 6.42
N ALA A 166 -2.15 -0.27 7.64
CA ALA A 166 -3.32 0.56 7.89
C ALA A 166 -2.87 1.69 8.83
N PRO A 167 -2.46 2.86 8.29
CA PRO A 167 -1.92 3.98 9.06
C PRO A 167 -2.84 4.46 10.18
N HIS A 168 -4.15 4.35 9.96
CA HIS A 168 -5.19 4.84 10.85
C HIS A 168 -6.07 3.69 11.35
N LEU A 169 -5.44 2.69 11.98
CA LEU A 169 -6.00 1.41 12.45
C LEU A 169 -7.15 1.47 13.48
N GLU A 170 -7.65 2.66 13.82
CA GLU A 170 -8.75 2.81 14.79
C GLU A 170 -10.14 2.64 14.15
N ASN A 171 -10.24 2.54 12.82
CA ASN A 171 -11.52 2.33 12.16
C ASN A 171 -11.94 0.84 12.19
N PRO A 172 -13.08 0.49 12.83
CA PRO A 172 -13.58 -0.88 12.88
C PRO A 172 -13.87 -1.47 11.50
N ASN A 173 -14.22 -0.66 10.50
CA ASN A 173 -14.50 -1.11 9.13
C ASN A 173 -13.27 -1.75 8.46
N PHE A 174 -12.06 -1.30 8.79
CA PHE A 174 -10.84 -1.96 8.31
C PHE A 174 -10.63 -3.32 8.97
N SER A 175 -11.03 -3.48 10.24
CA SER A 175 -10.93 -4.76 10.93
C SER A 175 -11.76 -5.82 10.23
N ASP A 176 -13.00 -5.49 9.84
CA ASP A 176 -13.91 -6.41 9.16
C ASP A 176 -13.46 -6.70 7.72
N LEU A 177 -13.00 -5.69 6.98
CA LEU A 177 -12.40 -5.85 5.66
C LEU A 177 -11.19 -6.80 5.69
N ILE A 178 -10.34 -6.66 6.71
CA ILE A 178 -9.19 -7.53 6.95
C ILE A 178 -9.68 -8.95 7.28
N LYS A 179 -10.65 -9.16 8.18
CA LYS A 179 -11.16 -10.51 8.52
C LYS A 179 -11.65 -11.29 7.30
N GLU A 180 -12.26 -10.61 6.33
CA GLU A 180 -12.71 -11.22 5.08
C GLU A 180 -11.54 -11.74 4.20
N MET A 181 -10.33 -11.21 4.37
CA MET A 181 -9.12 -11.77 3.77
C MET A 181 -8.67 -12.99 4.59
N LYS A 182 -9.10 -14.19 4.18
CA LYS A 182 -8.71 -15.45 4.84
C LYS A 182 -7.18 -15.63 4.90
N ASN A 183 -6.68 -16.30 5.95
CA ASN A 183 -5.27 -16.67 6.15
C ASN A 183 -4.28 -15.50 6.37
N ILE A 184 -4.71 -14.42 7.04
CA ILE A 184 -3.79 -13.36 7.45
C ILE A 184 -2.88 -13.83 8.59
N LYS A 185 -1.57 -13.64 8.42
CA LYS A 185 -0.59 -13.70 9.48
C LYS A 185 -0.36 -12.30 10.06
N VAL A 186 -0.03 -12.22 11.34
CA VAL A 186 0.30 -10.94 11.98
C VAL A 186 1.81 -10.83 12.09
N LEU A 187 2.38 -9.78 11.53
CA LEU A 187 3.79 -9.44 11.63
C LEU A 187 3.94 -8.21 12.51
N SER A 188 4.72 -8.33 13.58
CA SER A 188 5.00 -7.18 14.44
C SER A 188 6.31 -6.50 14.06
N LEU A 189 6.23 -5.21 13.76
CA LEU A 189 7.38 -4.34 13.51
C LEU A 189 7.39 -3.17 14.49
N SER A 190 7.11 -3.44 15.76
CA SER A 190 6.84 -2.41 16.77
C SER A 190 7.99 -1.45 17.07
N LYS A 191 9.23 -1.83 16.74
CA LYS A 191 10.41 -0.96 16.88
C LYS A 191 10.48 0.09 15.76
N ILE A 192 9.72 -0.10 14.68
CA ILE A 192 9.69 0.76 13.51
C ILE A 192 8.38 1.53 13.51
N LYS A 193 8.43 2.82 13.85
CA LYS A 193 7.21 3.62 14.06
C LYS A 193 6.52 3.95 12.75
N SER A 194 7.25 4.53 11.81
CA SER A 194 6.66 5.03 10.57
C SER A 194 6.48 3.95 9.51
N ILE A 195 5.56 4.18 8.59
CA ILE A 195 5.02 3.17 7.68
C ILE A 195 5.99 2.93 6.53
N GLU A 196 6.55 4.01 6.01
CA GLU A 196 7.60 4.00 5.01
C GLU A 196 8.82 3.19 5.50
N ASN A 197 9.18 3.31 6.79
CA ASN A 197 10.29 2.54 7.35
C ASN A 197 9.95 1.04 7.49
N LYS A 198 8.68 0.67 7.68
CA LYS A 198 8.25 -0.74 7.66
C LYS A 198 8.34 -1.32 6.24
N ILE A 199 7.94 -0.54 5.23
CA ILE A 199 8.11 -0.90 3.81
C ILE A 199 9.59 -1.10 3.50
N LEU A 200 10.44 -0.14 3.89
CA LEU A 200 11.89 -0.22 3.73
C LEU A 200 12.46 -1.49 4.38
N TYR A 201 12.06 -1.79 5.62
CA TYR A 201 12.51 -2.98 6.32
C TYR A 201 12.13 -4.28 5.61
N ILE A 202 10.88 -4.39 5.13
CA ILE A 202 10.44 -5.58 4.36
C ILE A 202 11.25 -5.73 3.08
N ASN A 203 11.49 -4.63 2.36
CA ASN A 203 12.34 -4.66 1.17
C ASN A 203 13.78 -5.07 1.50
N TYR A 204 14.37 -4.51 2.55
CA TYR A 204 15.70 -4.88 3.04
C TYR A 204 15.79 -6.37 3.39
N SER A 205 14.81 -6.90 4.12
CA SER A 205 14.75 -8.31 4.49
C SER A 205 14.65 -9.22 3.24
N LYS A 206 13.91 -8.81 2.22
CA LYS A 206 13.83 -9.56 0.96
C LYS A 206 15.16 -9.58 0.23
N ASP A 207 15.82 -8.43 0.11
CA ASP A 207 17.10 -8.33 -0.59
C ASP A 207 18.15 -9.25 0.07
N ARG A 208 18.19 -9.28 1.41
CA ARG A 208 19.05 -10.20 2.19
C ARG A 208 18.76 -11.69 1.93
N GLN A 209 17.51 -12.06 1.70
CA GLN A 209 17.15 -13.44 1.38
C GLN A 209 17.61 -13.84 -0.03
N CYS A 210 17.46 -12.94 -1.00
CA CYS A 210 17.96 -13.17 -2.36
C CYS A 210 19.49 -13.32 -2.41
N GLU A 211 20.23 -12.52 -1.63
CA GLU A 211 21.70 -12.65 -1.51
C GLU A 211 22.12 -14.04 -1.00
N LYS A 212 21.45 -14.54 0.05
CA LYS A 212 21.77 -15.84 0.65
C LYS A 212 21.43 -17.04 -0.22
N GLY A 213 20.40 -16.95 -1.06
CA GLY A 213 20.02 -18.02 -1.99
C GLY A 213 20.86 -18.07 -3.28
N SER A 214 21.79 -17.13 -3.46
CA SER A 214 22.68 -17.03 -4.64
C SER A 214 24.12 -17.51 -4.35
N LEU A 215 24.38 -17.99 -3.14
CA LEU A 215 25.62 -18.61 -2.66
C LEU A 215 25.41 -20.12 -2.49
#